data_AF-A0A840END1-F1
#
_entry.id   AF-A0A840END1-F1
#
_cell.length_a   1.000
_cell.length_b   1.000
_cell.length_c   1.000
_cell.angle_alpha   90.00
_cell.angle_beta   90.00
_cell.angle_gamma   90.00
#
_symmetry.space_group_name_H-M   'P 1'
#
loop_
_entity.id
_entity.type
_entity.pdbx_description
1 polymer ?
#
loop_
_entity_poly.entity_id
_entity_poly.type
_entity_poly.pdbx_seq_one_letter_code
_entity_poly.pdbx_strand_id
1 'polypeptide(L)'
;MKDNVIDINEFIIKKYVEKLRPEEKSIRKKLDYGYSYDGKIVILYEIRPFWDNPEEIQNIEFAKIRFYKSTKEWNLYWKRASEKWERYKPFPKSTHLDEIIAVINDDNYGCFFG
;
A
#
# COMPACT_ATOMS: atom_id res chain seq x y z
N MET A 1 18.26 -25.71 1.08
CA MET A 1 17.96 -24.92 -0.14
C MET A 1 16.62 -24.25 0.13
N LYS A 2 16.57 -22.92 0.26
CA LYS A 2 15.29 -22.22 0.44
C LYS A 2 14.54 -22.34 -0.88
N ASP A 3 13.42 -23.05 -0.88
CA ASP A 3 12.54 -23.09 -2.04
C ASP A 3 12.28 -21.65 -2.48
N ASN A 4 12.66 -21.32 -3.72
CA ASN A 4 12.32 -20.06 -4.37
C ASN A 4 10.82 -20.08 -4.68
N VAL A 5 10.00 -20.08 -3.64
CA VAL A 5 8.56 -19.87 -3.76
C VAL A 5 8.39 -18.40 -4.12
N ILE A 6 8.19 -18.13 -5.40
CA ILE A 6 7.81 -16.81 -5.87
C ILE A 6 6.44 -16.54 -5.26
N ASP A 7 6.38 -15.66 -4.26
CA ASP A 7 5.10 -15.16 -3.77
C ASP A 7 4.52 -14.23 -4.84
N ILE A 8 3.58 -14.78 -5.61
CA ILE A 8 2.90 -14.08 -6.70
C ILE A 8 2.25 -12.78 -6.18
N ASN A 9 1.74 -12.78 -4.95
CA ASN A 9 1.11 -11.59 -4.37
C ASN A 9 2.16 -10.51 -4.11
N GLU A 10 3.32 -10.88 -3.56
CA GLU A 10 4.42 -9.93 -3.37
C GLU A 10 4.88 -9.35 -4.71
N PHE A 11 5.00 -10.18 -5.75
CA PHE A 11 5.37 -9.73 -7.08
C PHE A 11 4.39 -8.70 -7.66
N ILE A 12 3.08 -8.95 -7.50
CA ILE A 12 2.03 -8.02 -7.93
C ILE A 12 2.15 -6.68 -7.19
N ILE A 13 2.31 -6.70 -5.86
CA ILE A 13 2.45 -5.49 -5.04
C ILE A 13 3.72 -4.73 -5.41
N LYS A 14 4.85 -5.42 -5.57
CA LYS A 14 6.11 -4.83 -5.99
C LYS A 14 5.96 -4.13 -7.34
N LYS A 15 5.34 -4.79 -8.32
CA LYS A 15 5.10 -4.21 -9.65
C LYS A 15 4.21 -2.98 -9.59
N TYR A 16 3.20 -2.97 -8.70
CA TYR A 16 2.35 -1.81 -8.49
C TYR A 16 3.13 -0.65 -7.87
N VAL A 17 3.86 -0.89 -6.78
CA VAL A 17 4.64 0.17 -6.10
C VAL A 17 5.69 0.74 -7.05
N GLU A 18 6.42 -0.07 -7.81
CA GLU A 18 7.38 0.44 -8.80
C GLU A 18 6.75 1.35 -9.87
N LYS A 19 5.47 1.18 -10.21
CA LYS A 19 4.75 2.10 -11.10
C LYS A 19 4.34 3.41 -10.42
N LEU A 20 4.09 3.36 -9.11
CA LEU A 20 3.69 4.51 -8.32
C LEU A 20 4.88 5.43 -7.99
N ARG A 21 6.08 4.85 -7.88
CA ARG A 21 7.32 5.57 -7.59
C ARG A 21 7.67 6.54 -8.72
N PRO A 22 8.00 7.81 -8.43
CA PRO A 22 8.46 8.76 -9.44
C PRO A 22 9.70 8.24 -10.19
N GLU A 23 9.81 8.46 -11.50
CA GLU A 23 10.99 8.03 -12.28
C GLU A 23 12.24 8.83 -11.88
N GLU A 24 12.05 10.12 -11.63
CA GLU A 24 13.09 11.08 -11.23
C GLU A 24 13.58 10.83 -9.80
N LYS A 25 14.88 10.51 -9.65
CA LYS A 25 15.53 10.33 -8.34
C LYS A 25 15.49 11.60 -7.48
N SER A 26 15.43 12.77 -8.11
CA SER A 26 15.32 14.07 -7.44
C SER A 26 13.98 14.20 -6.71
N ILE A 27 12.90 13.69 -7.31
CA ILE A 27 11.55 13.67 -6.74
C ILE A 27 11.44 12.61 -5.64
N ARG A 28 12.06 11.44 -5.82
CA ARG A 28 12.08 10.38 -4.78
C ARG A 28 12.65 10.82 -3.43
N LYS A 29 13.51 11.85 -3.41
CA LYS A 29 14.00 12.43 -2.14
C LYS A 29 12.94 13.24 -1.40
N LYS A 30 11.92 13.73 -2.11
CA LYS A 30 10.81 14.51 -1.55
C LYS A 30 9.60 13.64 -1.26
N LEU A 31 9.30 12.70 -2.16
CA LEU A 31 8.19 11.77 -2.06
C LEU A 31 8.55 10.49 -2.84
N ASP A 32 8.62 9.37 -2.13
CA ASP A 32 8.72 8.02 -2.70
C ASP A 32 7.60 7.15 -2.11
N TYR A 33 7.39 5.96 -2.68
CA TYR A 33 6.38 5.02 -2.21
C TYR A 33 7.02 3.68 -1.88
N GLY A 34 6.53 3.07 -0.81
CA GLY A 34 7.01 1.79 -0.32
C GLY A 34 5.88 0.87 0.12
N TYR A 35 6.24 -0.38 0.40
CA TYR A 35 5.33 -1.35 0.99
C TYR A 35 6.04 -2.24 2.01
N SER A 36 5.24 -2.85 2.88
CA SER A 36 5.64 -3.98 3.71
C SER A 36 4.68 -5.14 3.46
N TYR A 37 5.19 -6.36 3.49
CA TYR A 37 4.40 -7.56 3.25
C TYR A 37 4.89 -8.72 4.13
N ASP A 38 3.97 -9.36 4.84
CA ASP A 38 4.25 -10.47 5.76
C ASP A 38 3.69 -11.83 5.29
N GLY A 39 3.20 -11.91 4.04
CA GLY A 39 2.49 -13.08 3.51
C GLY A 39 0.97 -13.02 3.64
N LYS A 40 0.43 -12.09 4.44
CA LYS A 40 -1.03 -11.93 4.65
C LYS A 40 -1.47 -10.48 4.67
N ILE A 41 -0.62 -9.59 5.15
CA ILE A 41 -0.88 -8.17 5.31
C ILE A 41 0.09 -7.43 4.41
N VAL A 42 -0.46 -6.58 3.55
CA VAL A 42 0.30 -5.55 2.84
C VAL A 42 -0.03 -4.20 3.48
N ILE A 43 1.00 -3.42 3.80
CA ILE A 43 0.85 -2.01 4.14
C ILE A 43 1.55 -1.20 3.04
N LEU A 44 0.84 -0.24 2.47
CA LEU A 44 1.40 0.74 1.54
C LEU A 44 1.60 2.06 2.27
N TYR A 45 2.74 2.69 2.02
CA TYR A 45 3.11 3.93 2.67
C TYR A 45 3.88 4.88 1.74
N GLU A 46 3.74 6.17 2.01
CA GLU A 46 4.58 7.23 1.45
C GLU A 46 5.85 7.34 2.27
N ILE A 47 6.96 7.61 1.60
CA ILE A 47 8.26 7.89 2.21
C ILE A 47 8.57 9.35 1.88
N ARG A 48 8.54 10.22 2.89
CA ARG A 48 8.81 11.64 2.69
C ARG A 48 9.54 12.25 3.89
N PRO A 49 10.31 13.33 3.71
CA PRO A 49 10.89 14.06 4.83
C PRO A 49 9.80 14.58 5.79
N PHE A 50 10.13 14.68 7.07
CA PHE A 50 9.28 15.35 8.04
C PHE A 50 9.22 16.84 7.71
N TRP A 51 8.04 17.43 7.86
CA TRP A 51 7.81 18.81 7.42
C TRP A 51 8.64 19.81 8.24
N ASP A 52 8.87 19.52 9.53
CA ASP A 52 9.63 20.37 10.46
C ASP A 52 11.13 20.06 10.43
N ASN A 53 11.50 18.80 10.17
CA ASN A 53 12.89 18.36 10.08
C ASN A 53 13.14 17.51 8.83
N PRO A 54 13.62 18.11 7.72
CA PRO A 54 13.88 17.40 6.48
C PRO A 54 14.96 16.31 6.56
N GLU A 55 15.75 16.25 7.64
CA GLU A 55 16.70 15.17 7.88
C GLU A 55 16.02 13.88 8.37
N GLU A 56 14.83 14.01 8.96
CA GLU A 56 14.02 12.89 9.40
C GLU A 56 13.12 12.42 8.27
N ILE A 57 13.17 11.12 7.96
CA ILE A 57 12.28 10.49 6.98
C ILE A 57 11.14 9.82 7.74
N GLN A 58 9.90 10.14 7.36
CA GLN A 58 8.71 9.50 7.89
C GLN A 58 8.06 8.59 6.85
N ASN A 59 7.48 7.50 7.34
CA ASN A 59 6.67 6.58 6.54
C ASN A 59 5.19 6.78 6.89
N ILE A 60 4.41 7.31 5.95
CA ILE A 60 2.99 7.59 6.14
C ILE A 60 2.18 6.49 5.49
N GLU A 61 1.65 5.59 6.31
CA GLU A 61 0.78 4.51 5.86
C GLU A 61 -0.57 5.05 5.38
N PHE A 62 -0.99 4.66 4.18
CA PHE A 62 -2.26 5.11 3.60
C PHE A 62 -3.24 3.97 3.31
N ALA A 63 -2.73 2.79 2.94
CA ALA A 63 -3.56 1.63 2.64
C ALA A 63 -3.05 0.37 3.34
N LYS A 64 -4.00 -0.43 3.82
CA LYS A 64 -3.73 -1.75 4.39
C LYS A 64 -4.61 -2.77 3.70
N ILE A 65 -3.98 -3.83 3.21
CA ILE A 65 -4.64 -4.93 2.53
C ILE A 65 -4.40 -6.20 3.33
N ARG A 66 -5.46 -6.91 3.72
CA ARG A 66 -5.35 -8.13 4.54
C ARG A 66 -6.02 -9.33 3.88
N PHE A 67 -5.27 -10.41 3.73
CA PHE A 67 -5.79 -11.70 3.30
C PHE A 67 -6.38 -12.49 4.47
N TYR A 68 -7.61 -12.95 4.29
CA TYR A 68 -8.28 -13.85 5.21
C TYR A 68 -8.34 -15.25 4.60
N LYS A 69 -7.58 -16.20 5.16
CA LYS A 69 -7.52 -17.58 4.66
C LYS A 69 -8.87 -18.31 4.74
N SER A 70 -9.71 -17.98 5.73
CA SER A 70 -11.02 -18.61 5.92
C SER A 70 -11.98 -18.31 4.78
N THR A 71 -11.97 -17.08 4.26
CA THR A 71 -12.83 -16.65 3.15
C THR A 71 -12.11 -16.63 1.81
N LYS A 72 -10.77 -16.73 1.81
CA LYS A 72 -9.89 -16.56 0.64
C LYS A 72 -10.06 -15.19 -0.02
N GLU A 73 -10.24 -14.16 0.79
CA GLU A 73 -10.48 -12.78 0.33
C GLU A 73 -9.44 -11.81 0.88
N TRP A 74 -9.07 -10.85 0.04
CA TRP A 74 -8.34 -9.65 0.39
C TRP A 74 -9.30 -8.56 0.85
N ASN A 75 -8.94 -7.86 1.91
CA ASN A 75 -9.77 -6.83 2.52
C ASN A 75 -9.00 -5.52 2.54
N LEU A 76 -9.65 -4.45 2.08
CA LEU A 76 -9.06 -3.13 1.97
C LEU A 76 -9.45 -2.26 3.17
N TYR A 77 -8.43 -1.64 3.75
CA TYR A 77 -8.55 -0.70 4.85
C TYR A 77 -7.83 0.60 4.49
N TRP A 78 -8.42 1.72 4.91
CA TRP A 78 -7.86 3.06 4.78
C TRP A 78 -7.62 3.64 6.17
N LYS A 79 -6.66 4.55 6.27
CA LYS A 79 -6.32 5.21 7.54
C LYS A 79 -7.11 6.51 7.66
N ARG A 80 -7.90 6.65 8.72
CA ARG A 80 -8.64 7.89 9.02
C ARG A 80 -7.70 8.94 9.61
N ALA A 81 -8.12 10.21 9.61
CA ALA A 81 -7.45 11.29 10.34
C ALA A 81 -7.29 11.02 11.86
N SER A 82 -8.10 10.11 12.41
CA SER A 82 -7.97 9.60 13.79
C SER A 82 -6.91 8.51 13.95
N GLU A 83 -6.11 8.24 12.92
CA GLU A 83 -5.10 7.17 12.80
C GLU A 83 -5.65 5.74 12.88
N LYS A 84 -6.98 5.59 12.95
CA LYS A 84 -7.63 4.28 13.01
C LYS A 84 -7.81 3.72 11.61
N TRP A 85 -7.52 2.42 11.48
CA TRP A 85 -7.82 1.64 10.28
C TRP A 85 -9.30 1.34 10.21
N GLU A 86 -9.93 1.75 9.12
CA GLU A 86 -11.32 1.41 8.83
C GLU A 86 -11.42 0.67 7.51
N ARG A 87 -12.43 -0.19 7.40
CA ARG A 87 -12.68 -0.90 6.15
C ARG A 87 -13.16 0.08 5.09
N TYR A 88 -12.60 -0.01 3.89
CA TYR A 88 -12.96 0.88 2.80
C TYR A 88 -14.36 0.54 2.29
N LYS A 89 -15.37 1.34 2.64
CA LYS A 89 -16.78 1.02 2.38
C LYS A 89 -17.13 0.85 0.90
N PRO A 90 -16.61 1.67 -0.05
CA PRO A 90 -16.98 1.53 -1.46
C PRO A 90 -16.56 0.19 -2.06
N PHE A 91 -15.38 -0.31 -1.68
CA PHE A 91 -14.87 -1.61 -2.15
C PHE A 91 -14.10 -2.31 -1.01
N PRO A 92 -14.80 -2.99 -0.10
CA PRO A 92 -14.23 -3.43 1.17
C PRO A 92 -13.39 -4.71 1.06
N LYS A 93 -13.55 -5.48 -0.01
CA LYS A 93 -12.90 -6.78 -0.22
C LYS A 93 -13.00 -7.27 -1.67
N SER A 94 -12.09 -8.16 -2.05
CA SER A 94 -12.14 -8.96 -3.29
C SER A 94 -11.36 -10.27 -3.11
N THR A 95 -11.65 -11.28 -3.92
CA THR A 95 -10.81 -12.49 -4.03
C THR A 95 -9.51 -12.23 -4.79
N HIS A 96 -9.45 -11.14 -5.56
CA HIS A 96 -8.32 -10.78 -6.41
C HIS A 96 -7.59 -9.55 -5.85
N LEU A 97 -6.27 -9.66 -5.70
CA LEU A 97 -5.44 -8.59 -5.12
C LEU A 97 -5.29 -7.40 -6.08
N ASP A 98 -5.24 -7.66 -7.38
CA ASP A 98 -5.16 -6.68 -8.46
C ASP A 98 -6.39 -5.78 -8.51
N GLU A 99 -7.59 -6.30 -8.22
CA GLU A 99 -8.81 -5.47 -8.08
C GLU A 99 -8.69 -4.48 -6.91
N ILE A 100 -8.14 -4.92 -5.78
CA ILE A 100 -7.89 -4.05 -4.62
C ILE A 100 -6.90 -2.95 -4.96
N ILE A 101 -5.82 -3.30 -5.69
CA ILE A 101 -4.82 -2.34 -6.14
C ILE A 101 -5.43 -1.32 -7.12
N ALA A 102 -6.28 -1.75 -8.05
CA ALA A 102 -6.95 -0.85 -8.98
C ALA A 102 -7.79 0.20 -8.25
N VAL A 103 -8.53 -0.21 -7.22
CA VAL A 103 -9.31 0.73 -6.38
C VAL A 103 -8.43 1.74 -5.65
N ILE A 104 -7.27 1.30 -5.14
CA ILE A 104 -6.32 2.20 -4.49
C ILE A 104 -5.78 3.20 -5.51
N ASN A 105 -5.43 2.74 -6.71
CA ASN A 105 -4.86 3.57 -7.77
C ASN A 105 -5.85 4.60 -8.32
N ASP A 106 -7.12 4.22 -8.49
CA ASP A 106 -8.17 5.12 -8.98
C ASP A 106 -8.48 6.22 -7.95
N ASP A 107 -8.38 5.89 -6.65
CA ASP A 107 -8.63 6.75 -5.50
C ASP A 107 -9.79 7.75 -5.69
N ASN A 108 -10.92 7.24 -6.19
CA ASN A 108 -12.09 8.06 -6.55
C ASN A 108 -12.65 8.93 -5.40
N TYR A 109 -12.25 8.64 -4.17
CA TYR A 109 -12.71 9.33 -2.96
C TYR A 109 -11.58 10.06 -2.20
N GLY A 110 -10.37 10.16 -2.76
CA GLY A 110 -9.22 10.83 -2.12
C GLY A 110 -8.89 10.26 -0.74
N CYS A 111 -9.03 8.94 -0.58
CA CYS A 111 -8.88 8.23 0.68
C CYS A 111 -7.48 7.63 0.86
N PHE A 112 -6.68 7.56 -0.22
CA PHE A 112 -5.38 6.89 -0.23
C PHE A 112 -4.23 7.85 -0.55
N PHE A 113 -4.44 8.83 -1.43
CA PHE A 113 -3.46 9.84 -1.79
C PHE A 113 -3.93 11.21 -1.31
N GLY A 114 -3.09 11.93 -0.55
CA GLY A 114 -3.44 13.22 0.06
C GLY A 114 -2.25 14.01 0.59
#